data_AF-A0A1V4MIN9-F1
#
_entry.id   AF-A0A1V4MIN9-F1
#
_cell.length_a   1.000
_cell.length_b   1.000
_cell.length_c   1.000
_cell.angle_alpha   90.00
_cell.angle_beta   90.00
_cell.angle_gamma   90.00
#
_symmetry.space_group_name_H-M   'P 1'
#
loop_
_entity.id
_entity.type
_entity.pdbx_description
1 polymer ?
#
loop_
_entity_poly.entity_id
_entity_poly.type
_entity_poly.pdbx_seq_one_letter_code
_entity_poly.pdbx_strand_id
1 'polypeptide(L)' 'MQKKLTVTIDEEVYEGLREVIGPRKISRFIEDLVRPHVTQKDIYSAYKEMAADEVRESEALEWAEATFGDINHEEG' A
#
# COMPACT_ATOMS: atom_id res chain seq x y z
N MET A 1 0.97 10.30 -9.42
CA MET A 1 0.64 10.59 -10.84
C MET A 1 -0.82 10.22 -11.08
N GLN A 2 -1.61 11.04 -11.78
CA GLN A 2 -3.01 10.72 -12.12
C GLN A 2 -3.13 10.25 -13.58
N LYS A 3 -3.99 9.27 -13.84
CA LYS A 3 -4.31 8.76 -15.18
C LYS A 3 -5.82 8.83 -15.40
N LYS A 4 -6.25 9.23 -16.60
CA LYS A 4 -7.67 9.24 -16.97
C LYS A 4 -8.09 7.84 -17.41
N LEU A 5 -9.19 7.34 -16.84
CA LEU A 5 -9.81 6.07 -17.21
C LEU A 5 -11.18 6.35 -17.84
N THR A 6 -11.45 5.73 -18.99
CA THR A 6 -12.77 5.74 -19.63
C THR A 6 -13.43 4.40 -19.37
N VAL A 7 -14.61 4.40 -18.76
CA VAL A 7 -15.41 3.20 -18.49
C VAL A 7 -16.82 3.39 -19.02
N THR A 8 -17.45 2.29 -19.42
CA THR A 8 -18.87 2.26 -19.76
C THR A 8 -19.65 1.83 -18.53
N ILE A 9 -20.70 2.56 -18.18
CA ILE A 9 -21.62 2.24 -17.09
C ILE A 9 -23.06 2.41 -17.60
N ASP A 10 -24.00 1.86 -16.87
CA ASP A 10 -25.42 2.07 -17.14
C ASP A 10 -25.82 3.55 -17.05
N GLU A 11 -26.76 3.97 -17.89
CA GLU A 11 -27.22 5.37 -17.98
C GLU A 11 -27.88 5.84 -16.67
N GLU A 12 -28.69 5.00 -16.03
CA GLU A 12 -29.35 5.33 -14.77
C GLU A 12 -28.31 5.56 -13.66
N VAL A 13 -27.24 4.76 -13.66
CA VAL A 13 -26.13 4.91 -12.72
C VAL A 13 -25.34 6.18 -12.99
N TYR A 14 -25.09 6.52 -14.26
CA TYR A 14 -24.39 7.77 -14.62
C TYR A 14 -25.17 9.01 -14.17
N GLU A 15 -26.48 9.06 -14.43
CA GLU A 15 -27.32 10.18 -13.99
C GLU A 15 -27.42 10.23 -12.46
N GLY A 16 -27.60 9.08 -11.80
CA GLY A 16 -27.58 9.01 -10.33
C GLY A 16 -26.28 9.53 -9.72
N LEU A 17 -25.12 9.19 -10.30
CA LEU A 17 -23.83 9.74 -9.89
C LEU A 17 -23.76 11.25 -10.10
N ARG A 18 -24.31 11.76 -11.21
CA ARG A 18 -24.31 13.18 -11.53
C ARG A 18 -25.22 14.01 -10.62
N GLU A 19 -26.38 13.47 -10.23
CA GLU A 19 -27.32 14.12 -9.33
C GLU A 19 -26.87 14.07 -7.87
N VAL A 20 -26.46 12.90 -7.38
CA VAL A 20 -26.18 12.69 -5.95
C VAL A 20 -24.77 13.16 -5.57
N ILE A 21 -23.77 12.84 -6.38
CA ILE A 21 -22.35 13.12 -6.08
C ILE A 21 -21.90 14.45 -6.70
N GLY A 22 -22.43 14.79 -7.87
CA GLY A 22 -22.12 16.00 -8.61
C GLY A 22 -20.93 15.84 -9.57
N PRO A 23 -20.93 16.55 -10.71
CA PRO A 23 -20.11 16.26 -11.89
C PRO A 23 -18.58 16.34 -11.67
N ARG A 24 -18.10 17.07 -10.65
CA ARG A 24 -16.65 17.22 -10.38
C ARG A 24 -16.13 16.26 -9.32
N LYS A 25 -17.00 15.50 -8.66
CA LYS A 25 -16.66 14.62 -7.53
C LYS A 25 -16.71 13.14 -7.89
N ILE A 26 -17.33 12.77 -9.02
CA ILE A 26 -17.53 11.38 -9.47
C ILE A 26 -16.19 10.62 -9.55
N SER A 27 -15.16 11.20 -10.18
CA SER A 27 -13.87 10.51 -10.33
C SER A 27 -13.22 10.17 -8.99
N ARG A 28 -13.29 11.08 -8.01
CA ARG A 28 -12.75 10.84 -6.66
C ARG A 28 -13.59 9.82 -5.90
N PHE A 29 -14.92 9.91 -6.01
CA PHE A 29 -15.83 8.95 -5.39
C PHE A 29 -15.55 7.51 -5.87
N ILE A 30 -15.42 7.31 -7.17
CA ILE A 30 -15.10 5.99 -7.74
C ILE A 30 -13.69 5.55 -7.31
N GLU A 31 -12.71 6.45 -7.33
CA GLU A 31 -11.35 6.12 -6.87
C GLU A 31 -11.33 5.64 -5.42
N ASP A 32 -11.99 6.37 -4.51
CA ASP A 32 -12.04 6.04 -3.08
C ASP A 32 -12.71 4.68 -2.84
N LEU A 33 -13.72 4.33 -3.65
CA LEU A 33 -14.42 3.06 -3.57
C LEU A 33 -13.59 1.90 -4.12
N VAL A 34 -12.86 2.10 -5.22
CA VAL A 34 -12.08 1.05 -5.88
C VAL A 34 -10.73 0.82 -5.20
N ARG A 35 -10.10 1.87 -4.66
CA ARG A 35 -8.76 1.85 -4.03
C ARG A 35 -8.54 0.66 -3.08
N PRO A 36 -9.39 0.39 -2.06
CA PRO A 36 -9.15 -0.73 -1.13
C PRO A 36 -9.10 -2.10 -1.84
N HIS A 37 -9.81 -2.26 -2.96
CA HIS A 37 -9.86 -3.53 -3.69
C HIS A 37 -8.67 -3.75 -4.63
N VAL A 38 -8.00 -2.68 -5.06
CA VAL A 38 -6.90 -2.76 -6.03
C VAL A 38 -5.53 -2.49 -5.42
N THR A 39 -5.43 -1.73 -4.32
CA THR A 39 -4.14 -1.40 -3.67
C THR A 39 -3.80 -2.27 -2.47
N GLN A 40 -4.76 -2.93 -1.80
CA GLN A 40 -4.43 -3.81 -0.67
C GLN A 40 -3.58 -5.03 -1.06
N LYS A 41 -3.67 -5.50 -2.32
CA LYS A 41 -2.81 -6.58 -2.83
C LYS A 41 -1.31 -6.22 -2.80
N ASP A 42 -0.98 -4.94 -2.91
CA ASP A 42 0.40 -4.47 -3.08
C ASP A 42 1.22 -4.63 -1.77
N ILE A 43 0.57 -4.51 -0.62
CA ILE A 43 1.23 -4.73 0.68
C ILE A 43 1.58 -6.21 0.84
N TYR A 44 0.65 -7.13 0.53
CA TYR A 44 0.92 -8.57 0.63
C TYR A 44 2.00 -9.05 -0.34
N SER A 45 2.09 -8.47 -1.55
CA SER A 45 3.21 -8.76 -2.46
C SER A 45 4.53 -8.22 -1.92
N ALA A 46 4.56 -6.99 -1.40
CA ALA A 46 5.78 -6.44 -0.80
C ALA A 46 6.25 -7.24 0.43
N TYR A 47 5.33 -7.70 1.28
CA TYR A 47 5.65 -8.62 2.38
C TYR A 47 6.19 -9.96 1.87
N LYS A 48 5.61 -10.50 0.79
CA LYS A 48 6.08 -11.77 0.20
C LYS A 48 7.46 -11.64 -0.43
N GLU A 49 7.75 -10.52 -1.08
CA GLU A 49 9.07 -10.21 -1.63
C GLU A 49 10.10 -9.97 -0.51
N MET A 50 9.70 -9.27 0.56
CA MET A 50 10.55 -9.08 1.74
C MET A 50 10.85 -10.40 2.46
N ALA A 51 9.86 -11.29 2.60
CA ALA A 51 10.04 -12.61 3.20
C ALA A 51 10.83 -13.60 2.31
N ALA A 52 11.04 -13.27 1.03
CA ALA A 52 11.88 -14.05 0.12
C ALA A 52 13.34 -13.56 0.08
N ASP A 53 13.66 -12.47 0.78
CA ASP A 53 14.99 -11.86 0.84
C ASP A 53 15.70 -12.28 2.14
N GLU A 54 16.15 -13.54 2.17
CA GLU A 54 16.85 -14.15 3.32
C GLU A 54 18.18 -13.43 3.65
N VAL A 55 18.79 -12.74 2.67
CA VAL A 55 20.04 -11.98 2.86
C VAL A 55 19.77 -10.78 3.76
N ARG A 56 18.70 -10.02 3.49
CA ARG A 56 18.29 -8.89 4.33
C ARG A 56 17.89 -9.33 5.74
N GLU A 57 17.23 -10.48 5.88
CA GLU A 57 16.92 -11.04 7.21
C GLU A 57 18.19 -11.36 8.00
N SER A 58 19.20 -11.94 7.36
CA SER A 58 20.48 -12.24 8.02
C SER A 58 21.23 -10.98 8.45
N GLU A 59 21.25 -9.94 7.62
CA GLU A 59 21.84 -8.65 7.96
C GLU A 59 21.07 -7.97 9.11
N ALA A 60 19.74 -7.95 9.08
CA ALA A 60 18.94 -7.37 10.15
C ALA A 60 19.13 -8.12 11.48
N LEU A 61 19.29 -9.44 11.44
CA LEU A 61 19.60 -10.27 12.61
C LEU A 61 20.99 -9.93 13.16
N GLU A 62 22.00 -9.81 12.31
CA GLU A 62 23.34 -9.37 12.72
C GLU A 62 23.33 -7.97 13.35
N TRP A 63 22.58 -7.01 12.78
CA TRP A 63 22.42 -5.67 13.35
C TRP A 63 21.70 -5.69 14.71
N ALA A 64 20.68 -6.52 14.88
CA ALA A 64 19.94 -6.63 16.14
C ALA A 64 20.79 -7.30 17.24
N GLU A 65 21.55 -8.33 16.88
CA GLU A 65 22.39 -9.10 17.80
C GLU A 65 23.73 -8.40 18.11
N ALA A 66 24.19 -7.49 17.25
CA ALA A 66 25.43 -6.72 17.44
C ALA A 66 25.42 -5.86 18.73
N THR A 67 24.24 -5.57 19.30
CA THR A 67 24.12 -4.76 20.52
C THR A 67 24.39 -5.57 21.81
N PHE A 68 24.36 -6.91 21.77
CA PHE A 68 24.57 -7.74 22.97
C PHE A 68 26.05 -7.99 23.29
N GLY A 69 26.97 -7.74 22.36
CA GLY A 69 28.41 -7.94 22.57
C GLY A 69 29.12 -6.86 23.38
N ASP A 70 28.57 -5.64 23.44
CA ASP A 70 29.25 -4.47 24.02
C ASP A 70 28.98 -4.28 25.53
N ILE A 71 28.10 -5.10 26.12
CA ILE A 71 27.72 -5.02 27.55
C ILE A 71 28.85 -5.52 28.47
N ASN A 72 29.90 -6.15 27.93
CA ASN A 72 31.01 -6.72 28.71
C ASN A 72 32.29 -5.85 28.73
N HIS A 73 32.27 -4.60 28.26
CA HIS A 73 33.48 -3.75 28.22
C HIS A 73 33.38 -2.42 29.00
N GLU A 74 32.77 -2.44 30.18
CA GLU A 74 33.02 -1.41 31.20
C GLU A 74 33.78 -2.04 32.38
N GLU A 75 35.11 -2.15 32.25
CA GLU A 75 36.00 -2.34 33.41
C GLU A 75 36.54 -0.98 33.88
N GLY A 76 36.12 -0.59 35.09
CA GLY A 76 36.94 0.00 36.17
C GLY A 76 37.77 1.25 35.91
#